data_AF-A0A8S2G4F9-F1
#
_entry.id   AF-A0A8S2G4F9-F1
#
_cell.length_a   1.000
_cell.length_b   1.000
_cell.length_c   1.000
_cell.angle_alpha   90.00
_cell.angle_beta   90.00
_cell.angle_gamma   90.00
#
_symmetry.space_group_name_H-M   'P 1'
#
loop_
_entity.id
_entity.type
_entity.pdbx_description
1 polymer ?
#
loop_
_entity_poly.entity_id
_entity_poly.type
_entity_poly.pdbx_seq_one_letter_code
_entity_poly.pdbx_strand_id
1 'polypeptide(L)'
;MMKALQSVFDVCGTQAQLIVRGRNNTIVTKIWGYENVACGANIGDLHAENLRVLLCDFTVSGTVPEGTEVEVLDYQLKYNQPANVNSEPSIVSGTLTVKFVNDESLVQQVDPRVKTLHAVQVAAEMDDRIAQLITERKRTDAVALINEQIALLKAVENLDDEKGMIRMLVGMAEGMQQRLKDQTVSEETAAKHYGHHGHMKKCHDYKYTKHYGE
;
A
#
# COMPACT_ATOMS: atom_id res chain seq x y z
N MET A 1 -7.32 27.67 9.26
CA MET A 1 -7.20 27.35 10.69
C MET A 1 -8.39 26.53 11.23
N MET A 2 -9.64 26.74 10.79
CA MET A 2 -10.81 25.93 11.23
C MET A 2 -10.75 24.43 10.91
N LYS A 3 -10.19 24.03 9.76
CA LYS A 3 -10.16 22.60 9.35
C LYS A 3 -9.32 21.71 10.27
N ALA A 4 -8.26 22.24 10.87
CA ALA A 4 -7.40 21.47 11.78
C ALA A 4 -8.10 21.19 13.12
N LEU A 5 -8.88 22.15 13.63
CA LEU A 5 -9.70 21.97 14.83
C LEU A 5 -10.87 21.02 14.55
N GLN A 6 -11.57 21.18 13.42
CA GLN A 6 -12.68 20.32 13.04
C GLN A 6 -12.25 18.85 12.91
N SER A 7 -11.08 18.59 12.32
CA SER A 7 -10.49 17.25 12.23
C SER A 7 -10.26 16.58 13.59
N VAL A 8 -10.06 17.35 14.68
CA VAL A 8 -9.88 16.79 16.04
C VAL A 8 -11.22 16.37 16.66
N PHE A 9 -12.32 17.02 16.28
CA PHE A 9 -13.65 16.74 16.84
C PHE A 9 -14.39 15.60 16.13
N ASP A 10 -13.97 15.23 14.92
CA ASP A 10 -14.61 14.16 14.13
C ASP A 10 -13.96 12.77 14.33
N VAL A 11 -13.22 12.59 15.43
CA VAL A 11 -12.65 11.29 15.81
C VAL A 11 -13.79 10.37 16.28
N CYS A 12 -13.98 9.24 15.59
CA CYS A 12 -14.97 8.23 15.93
C CYS A 12 -14.38 7.01 16.66
N GLY A 13 -13.06 6.84 16.61
CA GLY A 13 -12.34 5.78 17.30
C GLY A 13 -10.87 6.16 17.51
N THR A 14 -10.28 5.69 18.60
CA THR A 14 -8.87 5.95 18.95
C THR A 14 -8.11 4.64 19.04
N GLN A 15 -6.79 4.71 18.86
CA GLN A 15 -5.88 3.55 18.99
C GLN A 15 -6.32 2.34 18.16
N ALA A 16 -6.83 2.59 16.96
CA ALA A 16 -7.39 1.54 16.13
C ALA A 16 -6.32 0.59 15.60
N GLN A 17 -6.62 -0.69 15.64
CA GLN A 17 -5.77 -1.78 15.18
C GLN A 17 -6.57 -2.74 14.31
N LEU A 18 -6.12 -2.95 13.07
CA LEU A 18 -6.65 -3.97 12.18
C LEU A 18 -5.80 -5.24 12.26
N ILE A 19 -6.43 -6.35 12.63
CA ILE A 19 -5.81 -7.66 12.68
C ILE A 19 -6.40 -8.48 11.54
N VAL A 20 -5.56 -9.00 10.65
CA VAL A 20 -5.96 -9.90 9.56
C VAL A 20 -5.33 -11.27 9.80
N ARG A 21 -6.14 -12.33 9.74
CA ARG A 21 -5.71 -13.72 9.96
C ARG A 21 -6.15 -14.58 8.80
N GLY A 22 -5.28 -15.52 8.40
CA GLY A 22 -5.65 -16.51 7.40
C GLY A 22 -6.50 -17.63 7.98
N ARG A 23 -7.42 -18.14 7.17
CA ARG A 23 -8.25 -19.33 7.42
C ARG A 23 -8.03 -20.38 6.34
N ASN A 24 -8.40 -21.63 6.63
CA ASN A 24 -8.43 -22.70 5.62
C ASN A 24 -7.12 -22.83 4.82
N ASN A 25 -5.99 -22.94 5.54
CA ASN A 25 -4.63 -22.99 4.99
C ASN A 25 -4.18 -21.73 4.22
N THR A 26 -4.83 -20.60 4.50
CA THR A 26 -4.36 -19.29 4.06
C THR A 26 -3.37 -18.70 5.07
N ILE A 27 -2.34 -18.05 4.58
CA ILE A 27 -1.35 -17.33 5.38
C ILE A 27 -1.29 -15.89 4.86
N VAL A 28 -1.49 -14.92 5.75
CA VAL A 28 -1.22 -13.50 5.43
C VAL A 28 0.30 -13.33 5.43
N THR A 29 0.86 -13.00 4.27
CA THR A 29 2.30 -12.86 4.09
C THR A 29 2.78 -11.44 4.31
N LYS A 30 1.92 -10.44 4.08
CA LYS A 30 2.29 -9.03 4.18
C LYS A 30 1.09 -8.14 4.46
N ILE A 31 1.28 -7.10 5.26
CA ILE A 31 0.36 -5.96 5.34
C ILE A 31 1.19 -4.72 5.01
N TRP A 32 0.90 -4.08 3.89
CA TRP A 32 1.72 -3.00 3.38
C TRP A 32 1.74 -1.81 4.36
N GLY A 33 2.94 -1.28 4.64
CA GLY A 33 3.18 -0.26 5.66
C GLY A 33 3.40 -0.78 7.09
N TYR A 34 3.34 -2.11 7.30
CA TYR A 34 3.48 -2.73 8.62
C TYR A 34 4.41 -3.94 8.58
N GLU A 35 5.48 -3.90 9.39
CA GLU A 35 6.50 -4.95 9.43
C GLU A 35 6.03 -6.23 10.15
N ASN A 36 5.20 -6.08 11.18
CA ASN A 36 4.77 -7.19 12.02
C ASN A 36 3.31 -7.58 11.74
N VAL A 37 3.13 -8.49 10.78
CA VAL A 37 1.81 -9.05 10.42
C VAL A 37 1.12 -9.70 11.63
N ALA A 38 1.88 -10.34 12.54
CA ALA A 38 1.30 -11.03 13.69
C ALA A 38 0.65 -10.06 14.70
N CYS A 39 1.17 -8.83 14.81
CA CYS A 39 0.56 -7.77 15.61
C CYS A 39 -0.55 -7.01 14.88
N GLY A 40 -0.72 -7.22 13.57
CA GLY A 40 -1.65 -6.45 12.75
C GLY A 40 -1.18 -5.01 12.47
N ALA A 41 -2.05 -4.24 11.84
CA ALA A 41 -1.82 -2.86 11.46
C ALA A 41 -2.36 -1.88 12.51
N ASN A 42 -1.49 -1.09 13.12
CA ASN A 42 -1.91 0.02 13.99
C ASN A 42 -2.24 1.26 13.14
N ILE A 43 -3.52 1.55 13.01
CA ILE A 43 -4.06 2.59 12.14
C ILE A 43 -4.18 3.92 12.90
N GLY A 44 -4.06 3.93 14.23
CA GLY A 44 -4.21 5.15 15.03
C GLY A 44 -5.67 5.62 15.09
N ASP A 45 -5.92 6.91 14.94
CA ASP A 45 -7.27 7.44 15.14
C ASP A 45 -8.14 7.32 13.87
N LEU A 46 -9.37 6.89 14.06
CA LEU A 46 -10.41 6.78 13.04
C LEU A 46 -11.23 8.07 13.04
N HIS A 47 -11.46 8.61 11.84
CA HIS A 47 -12.29 9.79 11.64
C HIS A 47 -13.42 9.43 10.67
N ALA A 48 -14.61 10.00 10.89
CA ALA A 48 -15.80 9.67 10.10
C ALA A 48 -15.63 9.95 8.60
N GLU A 49 -14.86 10.98 8.23
CA GLU A 49 -14.63 11.39 6.83
C GLU A 49 -13.31 10.87 6.25
N ASN A 50 -12.55 10.05 6.97
CA ASN A 50 -11.25 9.58 6.54
C ASN A 50 -11.31 8.11 6.12
N LEU A 51 -11.48 7.87 4.82
CA LEU A 51 -11.35 6.53 4.26
C LEU A 51 -9.87 6.13 4.26
N ARG A 52 -9.56 5.08 5.03
CA ARG A 52 -8.25 4.44 5.03
C ARG A 52 -8.33 3.10 4.33
N VAL A 53 -7.42 2.88 3.39
CA VAL A 53 -7.31 1.62 2.65
C VAL A 53 -6.03 0.94 3.11
N LEU A 54 -6.12 -0.34 3.45
CA LEU A 54 -4.97 -1.19 3.73
C LEU A 54 -4.89 -2.28 2.68
N LEU A 55 -3.70 -2.45 2.12
CA LEU A 55 -3.39 -3.54 1.21
C LEU A 55 -2.70 -4.66 1.99
N CYS A 56 -3.07 -5.90 1.72
CA CYS A 56 -2.42 -7.07 2.29
C CYS A 56 -2.26 -8.17 1.24
N ASP A 57 -1.15 -8.89 1.35
CA ASP A 57 -0.88 -10.06 0.52
C ASP A 57 -1.10 -11.31 1.37
N PHE A 58 -1.66 -12.33 0.75
CA PHE A 58 -1.87 -13.63 1.36
C PHE A 58 -1.69 -14.74 0.34
N THR A 59 -1.32 -15.92 0.83
CA THR A 59 -1.18 -17.13 0.03
C THR A 59 -2.13 -18.19 0.55
N VAL A 60 -2.80 -18.89 -0.37
CA VAL A 60 -3.69 -20.01 -0.03
C VAL A 60 -3.01 -21.29 -0.45
N SER A 61 -2.71 -22.16 0.52
CA SER A 61 -2.02 -23.43 0.26
C SER A 61 -2.99 -24.58 0.40
N GLY A 62 -3.33 -25.26 -0.70
CA GLY A 62 -4.16 -26.46 -0.65
C GLY A 62 -4.97 -26.66 -1.91
N THR A 63 -5.42 -27.89 -2.11
CA THR A 63 -6.41 -28.22 -3.13
C THR A 63 -7.78 -27.78 -2.64
N VAL A 64 -8.24 -26.61 -3.09
CA VAL A 64 -9.62 -26.17 -2.88
C VAL A 64 -10.49 -26.75 -4.02
N PRO A 65 -11.61 -27.43 -3.73
CA PRO A 65 -12.51 -27.91 -4.77
C PRO A 65 -13.00 -26.76 -5.64
N GLU A 66 -12.94 -26.94 -6.96
CA GLU A 66 -13.40 -25.94 -7.92
C GLU A 66 -14.85 -25.51 -7.66
N GLY A 67 -15.12 -24.22 -7.82
CA GLY A 67 -16.45 -23.66 -7.70
C GLY A 67 -16.94 -23.50 -6.26
N THR A 68 -16.14 -23.88 -5.26
CA THR A 68 -16.48 -23.73 -3.85
C THR A 68 -16.01 -22.36 -3.33
N GLU A 69 -16.91 -21.68 -2.63
CA GLU A 69 -16.60 -20.49 -1.86
C GLU A 69 -15.94 -20.89 -0.54
N VAL A 70 -14.75 -20.35 -0.29
CA VAL A 70 -13.96 -20.66 0.91
C VAL A 70 -13.62 -19.36 1.62
N GLU A 71 -13.89 -19.30 2.91
CA GLU A 71 -13.40 -18.23 3.77
C GLU A 71 -11.87 -18.32 3.84
N VAL A 72 -11.17 -17.33 3.30
CA VAL A 72 -9.71 -17.31 3.24
C VAL A 72 -9.11 -16.40 4.31
N LEU A 73 -9.81 -15.34 4.73
CA LEU A 73 -9.35 -14.42 5.77
C LEU A 73 -10.44 -14.13 6.79
N ASP A 74 -10.01 -13.91 8.01
CA ASP A 74 -10.77 -13.18 9.04
C ASP A 74 -10.09 -11.83 9.27
N TYR A 75 -10.87 -10.77 9.46
CA TYR A 75 -10.35 -9.48 9.90
C TYR A 75 -11.10 -8.95 11.12
N GLN A 76 -10.38 -8.25 11.99
CA GLN A 76 -10.90 -7.61 13.18
C GLN A 76 -10.33 -6.19 13.29
N LEU A 77 -11.19 -5.19 13.26
CA LEU A 77 -10.85 -3.82 13.61
C LEU A 77 -11.20 -3.59 15.08
N LYS A 78 -10.17 -3.39 15.90
CA LYS A 78 -10.29 -3.05 17.32
C LYS A 78 -10.04 -1.57 17.49
N TYR A 79 -10.85 -0.87 18.28
CA TYR A 79 -10.63 0.55 18.59
C TYR A 79 -11.32 0.94 19.89
N ASN A 80 -10.85 2.02 20.50
CA ASN A 80 -11.46 2.60 21.70
C ASN A 80 -12.37 3.76 21.32
N GLN A 81 -13.58 3.78 21.89
CA GLN A 81 -14.48 4.92 21.70
C GLN A 81 -13.90 6.16 22.40
N PRO A 82 -13.96 7.36 21.81
CA PRO A 82 -13.37 8.56 22.40
C PRO A 82 -13.87 8.88 23.81
N ALA A 83 -15.14 8.56 24.10
CA ALA A 83 -15.73 8.75 25.42
C ALA A 83 -15.16 7.80 26.49
N ASN A 84 -14.58 6.66 26.09
CA ASN A 84 -14.22 5.55 26.98
C ASN A 84 -12.86 4.93 26.63
N VAL A 85 -11.81 5.75 26.53
CA VAL A 85 -10.47 5.30 26.09
C VAL A 85 -9.88 4.18 26.96
N ASN A 86 -10.24 4.10 28.25
CA ASN A 86 -9.73 3.09 29.19
C ASN A 86 -10.65 1.87 29.35
N SER A 87 -11.69 1.74 28.52
CA SER A 87 -12.64 0.61 28.57
C SER A 87 -12.21 -0.54 27.66
N GLU A 88 -12.98 -1.63 27.66
CA GLU A 88 -12.79 -2.72 26.70
C GLU A 88 -12.95 -2.20 25.26
N PRO A 89 -12.01 -2.52 24.34
CA PRO A 89 -12.09 -2.06 22.96
C PRO A 89 -13.36 -2.55 22.26
N SER A 90 -13.95 -1.67 21.44
CA SER A 90 -14.96 -2.08 20.47
C SER A 90 -14.31 -2.90 19.36
N ILE A 91 -14.98 -3.97 18.91
CA ILE A 91 -14.47 -4.87 17.88
C ILE A 91 -15.49 -4.98 16.75
N VAL A 92 -15.06 -4.67 15.54
CA VAL A 92 -15.79 -4.97 14.29
C VAL A 92 -15.07 -6.10 13.59
N SER A 93 -15.78 -7.16 13.22
CA SER A 93 -15.19 -8.35 12.60
C SER A 93 -15.88 -8.67 11.27
N GLY A 94 -15.16 -9.33 10.38
CA GLY A 94 -15.71 -9.88 9.15
C GLY A 94 -14.80 -10.96 8.57
N THR A 95 -15.28 -11.60 7.51
CA THR A 95 -14.58 -12.65 6.79
C THR A 95 -14.47 -12.29 5.31
N LEU A 96 -13.41 -12.75 4.65
CA LEU A 96 -13.25 -12.68 3.20
C LEU A 96 -13.44 -14.07 2.62
N THR A 97 -14.37 -14.20 1.70
CA THR A 97 -14.64 -15.42 0.96
C THR A 97 -14.12 -15.29 -0.46
N VAL A 98 -13.42 -16.33 -0.94
CA VAL A 98 -12.91 -16.41 -2.31
C VAL A 98 -13.43 -17.69 -2.95
N LYS A 99 -13.80 -17.60 -4.23
CA LYS A 99 -14.17 -18.73 -5.05
C LYS A 99 -13.03 -19.10 -5.99
N PHE A 100 -12.59 -20.36 -5.92
CA PHE A 100 -11.53 -20.87 -6.77
C PHE A 100 -12.11 -21.44 -8.07
N VAL A 101 -11.51 -21.07 -9.19
CA VAL A 101 -11.91 -21.47 -10.55
C VAL A 101 -10.69 -21.94 -11.32
N ASN A 102 -10.82 -22.98 -12.14
CA ASN A 102 -9.73 -23.44 -13.00
C ASN A 102 -9.72 -22.73 -14.37
N ASP A 103 -10.86 -22.14 -14.74
CA ASP A 103 -11.01 -21.36 -15.95
C ASP A 103 -10.79 -19.87 -15.65
N GLU A 104 -9.76 -19.29 -16.27
CA GLU A 104 -9.40 -17.87 -16.13
C GLU A 104 -10.54 -16.95 -16.58
N SER A 105 -11.39 -17.38 -17.52
CA SER A 105 -12.54 -16.59 -17.96
C SER A 105 -13.63 -16.43 -16.88
N LEU A 106 -13.60 -17.29 -15.84
CA LEU A 106 -14.50 -17.21 -14.69
C LEU A 106 -13.95 -16.32 -13.57
N VAL A 107 -12.69 -15.90 -13.65
CA VAL A 107 -12.12 -14.92 -12.73
C VAL A 107 -12.85 -13.61 -12.99
N GLN A 108 -13.64 -13.16 -12.00
CA GLN A 108 -14.27 -11.85 -12.06
C GLN A 108 -13.20 -10.78 -12.28
N GLN A 109 -13.55 -9.71 -12.99
CA GLN A 109 -12.62 -8.62 -13.28
C GLN A 109 -11.86 -8.21 -12.02
N VAL A 110 -10.52 -8.19 -12.13
CA VAL A 110 -9.65 -7.68 -11.07
C VAL A 110 -10.04 -6.24 -10.79
N ASP A 111 -10.31 -5.92 -9.52
CA ASP A 111 -10.62 -4.55 -9.10
C ASP A 111 -9.45 -3.63 -9.53
N PRO A 112 -9.70 -2.65 -10.42
CA PRO A 112 -8.68 -1.72 -10.88
C PRO A 112 -7.95 -1.02 -9.74
N ARG A 113 -8.65 -0.68 -8.65
CA ARG A 113 -8.07 0.02 -7.50
C ARG A 113 -7.05 -0.83 -6.78
N VAL A 114 -7.36 -2.11 -6.57
CA VAL A 114 -6.43 -3.05 -5.94
C VAL A 114 -5.18 -3.20 -6.79
N LYS A 115 -5.33 -3.31 -8.11
CA LYS A 115 -4.21 -3.43 -9.05
C LYS A 115 -3.33 -2.16 -9.06
N THR A 116 -3.94 -0.99 -9.10
CA THR A 116 -3.25 0.31 -9.03
C THR A 116 -2.50 0.47 -7.70
N LEU A 117 -3.15 0.20 -6.57
CA LEU A 117 -2.53 0.28 -5.25
C LEU A 117 -1.37 -0.70 -5.10
N HIS A 118 -1.52 -1.94 -5.57
CA HIS A 118 -0.44 -2.91 -5.56
C HIS A 118 0.77 -2.44 -6.37
N ALA A 119 0.56 -1.89 -7.57
CA ALA A 119 1.65 -1.36 -8.39
C ALA A 119 2.38 -0.20 -7.70
N VAL A 120 1.66 0.72 -7.04
CA VAL A 120 2.26 1.82 -6.26
C VAL A 120 3.12 1.30 -5.12
N GLN A 121 2.61 0.31 -4.38
CA GLN A 121 3.31 -0.26 -3.24
C GLN A 121 4.58 -1.02 -3.65
N VAL A 122 4.50 -1.82 -4.72
CA VAL A 122 5.69 -2.49 -5.29
C VAL A 122 6.69 -1.46 -5.81
N ALA A 123 6.24 -0.40 -6.49
CA ALA A 123 7.12 0.66 -6.96
C ALA A 123 7.85 1.36 -5.80
N ALA A 124 7.21 1.56 -4.65
CA ALA A 124 7.85 2.12 -3.46
C ALA A 124 8.94 1.21 -2.88
N GLU A 125 8.78 -0.12 -2.92
CA GLU A 125 9.85 -1.05 -2.53
C GLU A 125 11.01 -1.07 -3.53
N MET A 126 10.69 -0.91 -4.82
CA MET A 126 11.71 -0.73 -5.85
C MET A 126 12.52 0.53 -5.59
N ASP A 127 11.92 1.64 -5.15
CA ASP A 127 12.63 2.87 -4.79
C ASP A 127 13.67 2.64 -3.68
N ASP A 128 13.31 1.92 -2.61
CA ASP A 128 14.23 1.57 -1.53
C ASP A 128 15.41 0.74 -2.06
N ARG A 129 15.14 -0.23 -2.95
CA ARG A 129 16.19 -1.05 -3.57
C ARG A 129 17.05 -0.25 -4.55
N ILE A 130 16.47 0.67 -5.31
CA ILE A 130 17.19 1.58 -6.21
C ILE A 130 18.14 2.46 -5.40
N ALA A 131 17.67 3.04 -4.28
CA ALA A 131 18.50 3.84 -3.38
C ALA A 131 19.71 3.04 -2.85
N GLN A 132 19.48 1.76 -2.50
CA GLN A 132 20.56 0.87 -2.08
C GLN A 132 21.57 0.60 -3.21
N LEU A 133 21.10 0.29 -4.43
CA LEU A 133 21.97 0.05 -5.58
C LEU A 133 22.82 1.27 -5.94
N ILE A 134 22.25 2.48 -5.84
CA ILE A 134 22.98 3.75 -6.04
C ILE A 134 24.07 3.90 -4.98
N THR A 135 23.76 3.64 -3.72
CA THR A 135 24.73 3.70 -2.60
C THR A 135 25.86 2.67 -2.79
N GLU A 136 25.55 1.49 -3.34
CA GLU A 136 26.51 0.44 -3.69
C GLU A 136 27.28 0.71 -5.00
N ARG A 137 27.08 1.88 -5.64
CA ARG A 137 27.65 2.26 -6.95
C ARG A 137 27.29 1.32 -8.11
N LYS A 138 26.21 0.56 -7.98
CA LYS A 138 25.67 -0.35 -9.01
C LYS A 138 24.69 0.38 -9.92
N ARG A 139 25.22 1.38 -10.63
CA ARG A 139 24.40 2.31 -11.43
C ARG A 139 23.60 1.62 -12.55
N THR A 140 24.22 0.67 -13.24
CA THR A 140 23.57 -0.06 -14.33
C THR A 140 22.37 -0.86 -13.81
N ASP A 141 22.53 -1.54 -12.68
CA ASP A 141 21.47 -2.31 -12.04
C ASP A 141 20.35 -1.40 -11.53
N ALA A 142 20.69 -0.23 -10.96
CA ALA A 142 19.71 0.78 -10.55
C ALA A 142 18.88 1.27 -11.75
N VAL A 143 19.52 1.58 -12.88
CA VAL A 143 18.82 2.01 -14.10
C VAL A 143 17.93 0.91 -14.66
N ALA A 144 18.37 -0.36 -14.62
CA ALA A 144 17.56 -1.50 -15.02
C ALA A 144 16.29 -1.60 -14.15
N LEU A 145 16.44 -1.51 -12.83
CA LEU A 145 15.32 -1.58 -11.89
C LEU A 145 14.34 -0.40 -12.06
N ILE A 146 14.83 0.81 -12.39
CA ILE A 146 13.96 1.95 -12.72
C ILE A 146 13.15 1.70 -14.00
N ASN A 147 13.74 1.06 -15.02
CA ASN A 147 12.97 0.69 -16.22
C ASN A 147 11.82 -0.27 -15.88
N GLU A 148 12.09 -1.26 -15.02
CA GLU A 148 11.08 -2.20 -14.54
C GLU A 148 9.97 -1.48 -13.76
N GLN A 149 10.33 -0.52 -12.91
CA GLN A 149 9.38 0.30 -12.15
C GLN A 149 8.49 1.13 -13.07
N ILE A 150 9.07 1.80 -14.08
CA ILE A 150 8.33 2.57 -15.09
C ILE A 150 7.37 1.66 -15.85
N ALA A 151 7.82 0.47 -16.26
CA ALA A 151 6.98 -0.50 -16.97
C ALA A 151 5.80 -0.97 -16.11
N LEU A 152 6.05 -1.28 -14.83
CA LEU A 152 5.02 -1.65 -13.86
C LEU A 152 3.95 -0.56 -13.69
N LEU A 153 4.38 0.69 -13.50
CA LEU A 153 3.46 1.82 -13.32
C LEU A 153 2.66 2.13 -14.59
N LYS A 154 3.30 2.12 -15.77
CA LYS A 154 2.61 2.31 -17.06
C LYS A 154 1.58 1.22 -17.34
N ALA A 155 1.79 -0.01 -16.87
CA ALA A 155 0.84 -1.11 -17.03
C ALA A 155 -0.49 -0.91 -16.28
N VAL A 156 -0.55 0.04 -15.34
CA VAL A 156 -1.78 0.40 -14.61
C VAL A 156 -2.21 1.85 -14.83
N GLU A 157 -1.56 2.61 -15.72
CA GLU A 157 -1.85 4.04 -15.92
C GLU A 157 -3.30 4.27 -16.37
N ASN A 158 -3.86 3.38 -17.18
CA ASN A 158 -5.25 3.47 -17.64
C ASN A 158 -6.28 3.11 -16.56
N LEU A 159 -5.84 2.56 -15.43
CA LEU A 159 -6.68 2.17 -14.29
C LEU A 159 -6.69 3.23 -13.18
N ASP A 160 -5.87 4.27 -13.31
CA ASP A 160 -5.76 5.35 -12.33
C ASP A 160 -7.05 6.20 -12.34
N ASP A 161 -7.93 5.96 -11.37
CA ASP A 161 -9.15 6.74 -11.15
C ASP A 161 -8.88 8.06 -10.40
N GLU A 162 -7.61 8.32 -10.03
CA GLU A 162 -7.23 9.39 -9.11
C GLU A 162 -6.21 10.37 -9.69
N LYS A 163 -6.68 11.56 -10.09
CA LYS A 163 -5.89 12.80 -10.23
C LYS A 163 -4.55 12.71 -11.00
N GLY A 164 -4.27 11.62 -11.71
CA GLY A 164 -3.00 11.37 -12.39
C GLY A 164 -1.85 11.01 -11.46
N MET A 165 -2.10 10.33 -10.33
CA MET A 165 -1.05 9.88 -9.41
C MET A 165 -0.04 8.97 -10.13
N ILE A 166 -0.49 7.99 -10.91
CA ILE A 166 0.39 7.06 -11.61
C ILE A 166 1.26 7.81 -12.63
N ARG A 167 0.66 8.75 -13.37
CA ARG A 167 1.41 9.59 -14.32
C ARG A 167 2.49 10.43 -13.63
N MET A 168 2.18 10.98 -12.45
CA MET A 168 3.15 11.72 -11.64
C MET A 168 4.32 10.82 -11.23
N LEU A 169 4.05 9.61 -10.72
CA LEU A 169 5.07 8.64 -10.32
C LEU A 169 5.95 8.21 -11.51
N VAL A 170 5.35 7.95 -12.67
CA VAL A 170 6.08 7.65 -13.92
C VAL A 170 7.02 8.80 -14.30
N GLY A 171 6.53 10.04 -14.28
CA GLY A 171 7.35 11.22 -14.61
C GLY A 171 8.53 11.42 -13.65
N MET A 172 8.32 11.14 -12.35
CA MET A 172 9.39 11.16 -11.35
C MET A 172 10.45 10.10 -11.65
N ALA A 173 10.04 8.86 -11.92
CA ALA A 173 10.93 7.74 -12.23
C ALA A 173 11.72 8.00 -13.53
N GLU A 174 11.08 8.50 -14.59
CA GLU A 174 11.72 8.88 -15.86
C GLU A 174 12.76 10.00 -15.67
N GLY A 175 12.39 11.07 -14.95
CA GLY A 175 13.30 12.18 -14.68
C GLY A 175 14.53 11.73 -13.90
N MET A 176 14.36 10.82 -12.96
CA MET A 176 15.45 10.28 -12.17
C MET A 176 16.33 9.29 -12.94
N GLN A 177 15.71 8.46 -13.79
CA GLN A 177 16.46 7.63 -14.73
C GLN A 177 17.39 8.48 -15.60
N GLN A 178 16.89 9.60 -16.14
CA GLN A 178 17.66 10.48 -17.01
C GLN A 178 18.84 11.11 -16.25
N ARG A 179 18.62 11.61 -15.02
CA ARG A 179 19.69 12.11 -14.14
C ARG A 179 20.75 11.04 -13.84
N LEU A 180 20.32 9.79 -13.65
CA LEU A 180 21.25 8.68 -13.48
C LEU A 180 21.98 8.36 -14.79
N LYS A 181 21.38 8.47 -15.97
CA LYS A 181 22.12 8.23 -17.22
C LYS A 181 23.15 9.32 -17.50
N ASP A 182 22.80 10.57 -17.23
CA ASP A 182 23.62 11.73 -17.60
C ASP A 182 24.82 11.99 -16.67
N GLN A 183 24.94 11.24 -15.57
CA GLN A 183 25.99 11.45 -14.56
C GLN A 183 26.03 12.86 -13.96
N THR A 184 24.93 13.60 -14.08
CA THR A 184 24.81 15.01 -13.66
C THR A 184 24.65 15.19 -12.16
N VAL A 185 24.42 14.11 -11.42
CA VAL A 185 24.17 14.11 -9.97
C VAL A 185 25.10 13.11 -9.29
N SER A 186 25.69 13.51 -8.16
CA SER A 186 26.50 12.61 -7.33
C SER A 186 25.64 11.47 -6.77
N GLU A 187 26.26 10.31 -6.54
CA GLU A 187 25.58 9.12 -6.01
C GLU A 187 24.86 9.40 -4.69
N GLU A 188 25.50 10.20 -3.81
CA GLU A 188 24.92 10.58 -2.52
C GLU A 188 23.64 11.42 -2.68
N THR A 189 23.65 12.39 -3.61
CA THR A 189 22.46 13.22 -3.88
C THR A 189 21.37 12.40 -4.57
N ALA A 190 21.73 11.51 -5.50
CA ALA A 190 20.78 10.63 -6.17
C ALA A 190 20.11 9.65 -5.19
N ALA A 191 20.86 9.05 -4.26
CA ALA A 191 20.33 8.15 -3.25
C ALA A 191 19.36 8.87 -2.29
N LYS A 192 19.67 10.12 -1.89
CA LYS A 192 18.77 10.94 -1.04
C LYS A 192 17.42 11.20 -1.71
N HIS A 193 17.40 11.40 -3.02
CA HIS A 193 16.14 11.64 -3.74
C HIS A 193 15.26 10.39 -3.88
N TYR A 194 15.82 9.18 -3.86
CA TYR A 194 15.04 7.94 -3.80
C TYR A 194 14.65 7.54 -2.38
N GLY A 195 15.36 8.01 -1.34
CA GLY A 195 15.02 7.77 0.06
C GLY A 195 13.74 8.49 0.54
N HIS A 196 13.00 9.16 -0.33
CA HIS A 196 11.68 9.67 0.00
C HIS A 196 10.68 8.51 0.02
N HIS A 197 10.52 7.90 1.19
CA HIS A 197 9.55 6.83 1.45
C HIS A 197 8.13 7.20 0.97
N GLY A 198 7.80 6.83 -0.27
CA GLY A 198 6.46 6.78 -0.82
C GLY A 198 5.66 5.56 -0.33
N HIS A 199 6.21 4.77 0.60
CA HIS A 199 5.37 3.89 1.41
C HIS A 199 4.18 4.71 1.91
N MET A 200 2.97 4.17 1.82
CA MET A 200 1.82 4.72 2.53
C MET A 200 2.20 4.79 4.02
N LYS A 201 2.83 5.90 4.42
CA LYS A 201 3.39 6.08 5.74
C LYS A 201 2.23 6.08 6.72
N LYS A 202 2.51 5.50 7.90
CA LYS A 202 1.62 5.17 9.03
C LYS A 202 0.56 6.22 9.43
N CYS A 203 0.63 7.45 8.95
CA CYS A 203 -0.38 8.47 9.13
C CYS A 203 -0.34 9.38 7.90
N HIS A 204 -1.33 9.29 7.00
CA HIS A 204 -2.14 10.43 6.55
C HIS A 204 -2.98 10.08 5.33
N ASP A 205 -4.08 10.81 5.21
CA ASP A 205 -5.01 10.90 4.09
C ASP A 205 -4.48 10.34 2.77
N TYR A 206 -5.37 9.65 2.07
CA TYR A 206 -5.32 9.21 0.68
C TYR A 206 -5.19 10.35 -0.36
N LYS A 207 -4.39 11.38 -0.04
CA LYS A 207 -4.15 12.59 -0.85
C LYS A 207 -2.65 12.72 -1.12
N TYR A 208 -2.15 11.77 -1.90
CA TYR A 208 -0.77 11.74 -2.40
C TYR A 208 -0.36 13.06 -3.10
N THR A 209 -1.31 13.76 -3.72
CA THR A 209 -1.08 14.99 -4.49
C THR A 209 -0.66 16.21 -3.66
N LYS A 210 -0.74 16.18 -2.33
CA LYS A 210 -0.38 17.35 -1.50
C LYS A 210 1.10 17.45 -1.16
N HIS A 211 1.87 16.38 -1.31
CA HIS A 211 3.28 16.36 -0.89
C HIS A 211 4.27 16.56 -2.04
N TYR A 212 3.79 16.56 -3.29
CA TYR A 212 4.62 16.68 -4.50
C TYR A 212 4.20 17.85 -5.40
N GLY A 213 3.26 18.68 -4.93
CA GLY A 213 2.88 19.92 -5.58
C GLY A 213 3.60 21.11 -4.95
N GLU A 214 4.90 21.24 -5.23
CA GLU A 214 5.69 22.49 -5.22
C GLU A 214 7.04 22.25 -5.92
#